data_AF-A0A496T2Q7-F1
#
_entry.id   AF-A0A496T2Q7-F1
#
_cell.length_a   1.000
_cell.length_b   1.000
_cell.length_c   1.000
_cell.angle_alpha   90.00
_cell.angle_beta   90.00
_cell.angle_gamma   90.00
#
_symmetry.space_group_name_H-M   'P 1'
#
loop_
_entity.id
_entity.type
_entity.pdbx_description
1 polymer ?
#
loop_
_entity_poly.entity_id
_entity_poly.type
_entity_poly.pdbx_seq_one_letter_code
_entity_poly.pdbx_strand_id
1 'polypeptide(L)'
;MNITEETYGSTLILTCKGELTEDSLDAFKQVIERYFPPPDHTNDRENHFHTPKKQDRNQAESNSPTLEQSGNSNVNPQQTTPPVRGLVLDLKAVPFIDSAGLEYLLDLRDRISERLGEIKLVNVDENVSKILEITRLDGAFEQFDNITQAVRSI
;
A
#
# COMPACT_ATOMS: atom_id res chain seq x y z
N MET A 1 5.84 15.30 8.34
CA MET A 1 4.96 14.50 9.21
C MET A 1 5.79 13.47 9.97
N ASN A 2 5.44 13.16 11.22
CA ASN A 2 6.07 12.11 12.03
C ASN A 2 5.13 10.91 12.14
N ILE A 3 5.67 9.71 11.95
CA ILE A 3 4.89 8.46 11.92
C ILE A 3 5.56 7.47 12.86
N THR A 4 4.75 6.79 13.67
CA THR A 4 5.18 5.64 14.48
C THR A 4 4.41 4.42 14.02
N GLU A 5 5.13 3.32 13.79
CA GLU A 5 4.60 2.05 13.29
C GLU A 5 4.60 1.00 14.40
N GLU A 6 3.50 0.27 14.55
CA GLU A 6 3.38 -0.84 15.49
C GLU A 6 2.53 -1.96 14.89
N THR A 7 2.96 -3.21 15.01
CA THR A 7 2.24 -4.36 14.43
C THR A 7 1.61 -5.22 15.51
N TYR A 8 0.31 -5.51 15.36
CA TYR A 8 -0.45 -6.44 16.18
C TYR A 8 -1.01 -7.56 15.31
N GLY A 9 -0.35 -8.72 15.33
CA GLY A 9 -0.72 -9.85 14.48
C GLY A 9 -0.57 -9.49 12.99
N SER A 10 -1.69 -9.49 12.25
CA SER A 10 -1.74 -9.09 10.84
C SER A 10 -2.18 -7.65 10.62
N THR A 11 -2.26 -6.83 11.68
CA THR A 11 -2.69 -5.43 11.60
C THR A 11 -1.53 -4.49 11.89
N LEU A 12 -1.29 -3.55 10.98
CA LEU A 12 -0.37 -2.43 11.17
C LEU A 12 -1.15 -1.24 11.74
N ILE A 13 -0.59 -0.62 12.77
CA ILE A 13 -1.10 0.60 13.37
C ILE A 13 -0.10 1.71 13.10
N LEU A 14 -0.55 2.78 12.46
CA LEU A 14 0.25 3.98 12.24
C LEU A 14 -0.29 5.11 13.11
N THR A 15 0.54 5.59 14.03
CA THR A 15 0.26 6.83 14.76
C THR A 15 0.88 7.99 14.01
N CYS A 16 0.00 8.86 13.50
CA CYS A 16 0.33 9.95 12.62
C CYS A 16 0.35 11.29 13.37
N LYS A 17 1.41 12.08 13.20
CA LYS A 17 1.57 13.40 13.84
C LYS A 17 2.01 14.45 12.82
N GLY A 18 1.27 15.55 12.74
CA GLY A 18 1.45 16.58 11.73
C GLY A 18 0.44 16.44 10.59
N GLU A 19 0.56 17.28 9.58
CA GLU A 19 -0.39 17.35 8.47
C GLU A 19 -0.10 16.26 7.42
N LEU A 20 -1.15 15.78 6.74
CA LEU A 20 -1.04 14.87 5.60
C LEU A 20 -1.32 15.67 4.32
N THR A 21 -0.28 16.35 3.84
CA THR A 21 -0.27 17.15 2.62
C THR A 21 0.69 16.61 1.58
N GLU A 22 0.64 17.13 0.36
CA GLU A 22 1.60 16.80 -0.73
C GLU A 22 3.06 16.81 -0.25
N ASP A 23 3.48 17.86 0.46
CA ASP A 23 4.85 18.03 0.97
C ASP A 23 5.29 16.96 1.98
N SER A 24 4.33 16.33 2.65
CA SER A 24 4.56 15.35 3.72
C SER A 24 4.31 13.91 3.29
N LEU A 25 3.69 13.75 2.12
CA LEU A 25 3.11 12.48 1.67
C LEU A 25 4.19 11.41 1.42
N ASP A 26 5.38 11.80 0.97
CA ASP A 26 6.50 10.87 0.76
C ASP A 26 6.90 10.13 2.05
N ALA A 27 6.89 10.82 3.19
CA ALA A 27 7.19 10.18 4.47
C ALA A 27 6.13 9.12 4.84
N PHE A 28 4.86 9.40 4.51
CA PHE A 28 3.77 8.45 4.70
C PHE A 28 3.87 7.25 3.75
N LYS A 29 4.11 7.51 2.45
CA LYS A 29 4.31 6.49 1.43
C LYS A 29 5.45 5.53 1.78
N GLN A 30 6.58 6.04 2.23
CA GLN A 30 7.74 5.22 2.58
C GLN A 30 7.43 4.17 3.67
N VAL A 31 6.58 4.52 4.64
CA VAL A 31 6.13 3.58 5.67
C VAL A 31 5.11 2.60 5.09
N ILE A 32 4.11 3.10 4.38
CA ILE A 32 3.04 2.28 3.78
C ILE A 32 3.60 1.21 2.85
N GLU A 33 4.49 1.58 1.94
CA GLU A 33 5.01 0.70 0.89
C GLU A 33 5.86 -0.45 1.43
N ARG A 34 6.39 -0.32 2.66
CA ARG A 34 7.10 -1.41 3.34
C ARG A 34 6.18 -2.59 3.67
N TYR A 35 4.90 -2.32 3.93
CA TYR A 35 3.90 -3.32 4.34
C TYR A 35 2.88 -3.61 3.24
N PHE A 36 2.55 -2.60 2.45
CA PHE A 36 1.62 -2.63 1.33
C PHE A 36 2.34 -2.15 0.08
N PRO A 37 3.24 -2.96 -0.51
CA PRO A 37 3.97 -2.56 -1.70
C PRO A 37 3.01 -2.25 -2.84
N PRO A 38 3.36 -1.29 -3.73
CA PRO A 38 2.56 -1.04 -4.92
C PRO A 38 2.46 -2.33 -5.76
N PRO A 39 1.37 -2.49 -6.52
CA PRO A 39 1.30 -3.58 -7.48
C PRO A 39 2.50 -3.52 -8.43
N ASP A 40 3.04 -4.69 -8.76
CA ASP A 40 4.19 -4.80 -9.64
C ASP A 40 3.74 -4.43 -11.08
N HIS A 41 4.00 -3.20 -11.51
CA HIS A 41 3.67 -2.69 -12.84
C HIS A 41 4.63 -3.22 -13.94
N THR A 42 5.26 -4.38 -13.75
CA THR A 42 6.14 -4.98 -14.78
C THR A 42 5.41 -5.40 -16.05
N ASN A 43 4.06 -5.49 -16.07
CA ASN A 43 3.30 -5.93 -17.24
C ASN A 43 2.48 -4.86 -17.99
N ASP A 44 2.41 -3.61 -17.53
CA ASP A 44 1.55 -2.59 -18.16
C ASP A 44 2.18 -1.94 -19.43
N ARG A 45 3.36 -2.39 -19.89
CA ARG A 45 4.05 -1.83 -21.06
C ARG A 45 3.89 -2.63 -22.37
N GLU A 46 3.18 -3.75 -22.41
CA GLU A 46 3.14 -4.63 -23.60
C GLU A 46 1.80 -4.75 -24.35
N ASN A 47 0.94 -3.72 -24.34
CA ASN A 47 -0.19 -3.64 -25.28
C ASN A 47 -0.22 -2.36 -26.15
N HIS A 48 0.95 -1.79 -26.44
CA HIS A 48 1.11 -0.83 -27.53
C HIS A 48 1.20 -1.55 -28.89
N PHE A 49 0.04 -1.77 -29.50
CA PHE A 49 -0.20 -1.74 -30.96
C PHE A 49 0.88 -2.37 -31.87
N HIS A 50 0.89 -3.70 -32.01
CA HIS A 50 1.66 -4.37 -33.07
C HIS A 50 0.84 -4.42 -34.36
N THR A 51 1.20 -3.60 -35.35
CA THR A 51 0.77 -3.81 -36.75
C THR A 51 1.63 -4.91 -37.37
N PRO A 52 1.06 -5.93 -38.02
CA PRO A 52 1.86 -7.01 -38.58
C PRO A 52 2.52 -6.56 -39.89
N LYS A 53 3.83 -6.35 -39.87
CA LYS A 53 4.66 -6.31 -41.08
C LYS A 53 5.22 -7.70 -41.36
N LYS A 54 4.83 -8.26 -42.51
CA LYS A 54 5.42 -9.46 -43.12
C LYS A 54 6.91 -9.24 -43.39
N GLN A 55 7.77 -10.20 -43.04
CA GLN A 55 9.03 -10.44 -43.77
C GLN A 55 9.56 -11.87 -43.48
N ASP A 56 9.48 -12.68 -44.53
CA ASP A 56 10.35 -13.77 -45.02
C ASP A 56 11.47 -14.37 -44.11
N ARG A 57 11.30 -15.68 -43.83
CA ARG A 57 12.19 -16.79 -44.25
C ARG A 57 13.48 -17.16 -43.48
N ASN A 58 13.47 -18.46 -43.09
CA ASN A 58 14.54 -19.48 -43.00
C ASN A 58 15.42 -19.64 -41.74
N GLN A 59 15.31 -20.87 -41.17
CA GLN A 59 16.35 -21.84 -40.75
C GLN A 59 17.39 -21.40 -39.69
N ALA A 60 17.87 -22.20 -38.73
CA ALA A 60 17.70 -23.56 -38.24
C ALA A 60 18.50 -23.64 -36.90
N GLU A 61 18.60 -24.83 -36.29
CA GLU A 61 19.60 -25.26 -35.30
C GLU A 61 19.22 -25.26 -33.80
N SER A 62 18.68 -26.41 -33.40
CA SER A 62 19.10 -27.30 -32.31
C SER A 62 20.28 -26.87 -31.42
N ASN A 63 20.07 -26.85 -30.09
CA ASN A 63 20.79 -27.74 -29.17
C ASN A 63 20.24 -27.66 -27.73
N SER A 64 20.11 -28.84 -27.12
CA SER A 64 19.69 -29.11 -25.75
C SER A 64 20.90 -29.08 -24.76
N PRO A 65 20.75 -29.45 -23.47
CA PRO A 65 21.04 -28.59 -22.33
C PRO A 65 22.37 -28.92 -21.61
N THR A 66 22.82 -28.07 -20.69
CA THR A 66 23.81 -28.47 -19.66
C THR A 66 23.49 -27.80 -18.33
N LEU A 67 23.22 -28.63 -17.32
CA LEU A 67 23.20 -28.32 -15.90
C LEU A 67 24.63 -28.41 -15.36
N GLU A 68 25.03 -27.47 -14.50
CA GLU A 68 25.89 -27.62 -13.30
C GLU A 68 26.10 -26.21 -12.70
N GLN A 69 25.32 -25.85 -11.67
CA GLN A 69 25.63 -25.92 -10.24
C GLN A 69 26.76 -24.99 -9.75
N SER A 70 26.41 -24.14 -8.77
CA SER A 70 27.10 -23.91 -7.48
C SER A 70 27.27 -22.42 -7.18
N GLY A 71 26.68 -21.94 -6.06
CA GLY A 71 26.91 -20.57 -5.62
C GLY A 71 25.97 -20.00 -4.55
N ASN A 72 25.63 -20.77 -3.53
CA ASN A 72 25.44 -20.31 -2.15
C ASN A 72 24.39 -19.21 -1.91
N SER A 73 23.10 -19.58 -1.95
CA SER A 73 22.05 -18.79 -1.31
C SER A 73 22.23 -18.84 0.21
N ASN A 74 22.87 -17.82 0.77
CA ASN A 74 22.85 -17.55 2.20
C ASN A 74 21.44 -17.05 2.56
N VAL A 75 20.47 -17.98 2.60
CA VAL A 75 19.11 -17.68 3.03
C VAL A 75 19.15 -17.57 4.54
N ASN A 76 19.43 -16.36 5.02
CA ASN A 76 19.12 -15.99 6.39
C ASN A 76 17.62 -16.29 6.60
N PRO A 77 17.19 -17.06 7.61
CA PRO A 77 15.78 -17.24 7.90
C PRO A 77 15.20 -15.89 8.30
N GLN A 78 14.76 -15.14 7.30
CA GLN A 78 14.08 -13.88 7.46
C GLN A 78 12.82 -14.20 8.23
N GLN A 79 12.78 -13.76 9.50
CA GLN A 79 11.62 -13.87 10.37
C GLN A 79 10.39 -13.54 9.54
N THR A 80 9.56 -14.54 9.25
CA THR A 80 8.37 -14.36 8.43
C THR A 80 7.34 -13.69 9.32
N THR A 81 7.46 -12.38 9.49
CA THR A 81 6.35 -11.56 9.99
C THR A 81 5.14 -11.91 9.12
N PRO A 82 4.00 -12.31 9.73
CA PRO A 82 2.81 -12.62 8.96
C PRO A 82 2.45 -11.43 8.07
N PRO A 83 1.98 -11.68 6.83
CA PRO A 83 1.64 -10.60 5.92
C PRO A 83 0.58 -9.72 6.56
N VAL A 84 0.87 -8.42 6.63
CA VAL A 84 -0.08 -7.42 7.13
C VAL A 84 -1.27 -7.35 6.16
N ARG A 85 -2.48 -7.39 6.71
CA ARG A 85 -3.75 -7.31 5.98
C ARG A 85 -4.61 -6.14 6.46
N GLY A 86 -4.45 -5.72 7.70
CA GLY A 86 -5.17 -4.58 8.27
C GLY A 86 -4.29 -3.36 8.42
N LEU A 87 -4.87 -2.18 8.20
CA LEU A 87 -4.26 -0.89 8.50
C LEU A 87 -5.18 -0.08 9.40
N VAL A 88 -4.66 0.34 10.55
CA VAL A 88 -5.32 1.30 11.44
C VAL A 88 -4.52 2.60 11.45
N LEU A 89 -5.14 3.71 11.06
CA LEU A 89 -4.53 5.04 11.09
C LEU A 89 -5.07 5.83 12.28
N ASP A 90 -4.20 6.13 13.25
CA ASP A 90 -4.52 7.04 14.34
C ASP A 90 -4.23 8.49 13.93
N LEU A 91 -5.32 9.24 13.72
CA LEU A 91 -5.31 10.61 13.21
C LEU A 91 -5.44 11.66 14.33
N LYS A 92 -5.31 11.25 15.59
CA LYS A 92 -5.47 12.15 16.76
C LYS A 92 -4.65 13.43 16.68
N ALA A 93 -3.47 13.37 16.07
CA ALA A 93 -2.53 14.47 15.95
C ALA A 93 -2.32 14.89 14.48
N VAL A 94 -3.32 14.65 13.62
CA VAL A 94 -3.37 15.06 12.22
C VAL A 94 -4.46 16.12 12.09
N PRO A 95 -4.12 17.42 12.20
CA PRO A 95 -5.13 18.48 12.18
C PRO A 95 -5.63 18.80 10.77
N PHE A 96 -4.97 18.30 9.72
CA PHE A 96 -5.27 18.67 8.34
C PHE A 96 -4.84 17.59 7.34
N ILE A 97 -5.66 17.41 6.31
CA ILE A 97 -5.39 16.57 5.13
C ILE A 97 -5.83 17.36 3.88
N ASP A 98 -4.96 17.46 2.88
CA ASP A 98 -5.29 18.12 1.60
C ASP A 98 -5.81 17.13 0.54
N SER A 99 -6.00 17.60 -0.69
CA SER A 99 -6.44 16.75 -1.80
C SER A 99 -5.48 15.61 -2.12
N ALA A 100 -4.17 15.84 -2.06
CA ALA A 100 -3.18 14.81 -2.37
C ALA A 100 -3.15 13.72 -1.29
N GLY A 101 -3.28 14.12 -0.02
CA GLY A 101 -3.43 13.18 1.10
C GLY A 101 -4.70 12.34 0.99
N LEU A 102 -5.85 12.97 0.68
CA LEU A 102 -7.13 12.26 0.49
C LEU A 102 -7.09 11.28 -0.69
N GLU A 103 -6.59 11.72 -1.85
CA GLU A 103 -6.46 10.87 -3.04
C GLU A 103 -5.61 9.63 -2.74
N TYR A 104 -4.46 9.83 -2.09
CA TYR A 104 -3.61 8.71 -1.72
C TYR A 104 -4.28 7.75 -0.72
N LEU A 105 -5.04 8.25 0.26
CA LEU A 105 -5.77 7.38 1.20
C LEU A 105 -6.84 6.54 0.49
N LEU A 106 -7.50 7.09 -0.53
CA LEU A 106 -8.49 6.35 -1.33
C LEU A 106 -7.81 5.27 -2.17
N ASP A 107 -6.74 5.61 -2.88
CA ASP A 107 -5.95 4.64 -3.66
C ASP A 107 -5.41 3.52 -2.76
N LEU A 108 -4.92 3.89 -1.57
CA LEU A 108 -4.42 2.94 -0.60
C LEU A 108 -5.51 2.00 -0.09
N ARG A 109 -6.71 2.52 0.21
CA ARG A 109 -7.86 1.69 0.58
C ARG A 109 -8.16 0.66 -0.50
N ASP A 110 -8.22 1.09 -1.76
CA ASP A 110 -8.57 0.21 -2.87
C ASP A 110 -7.52 -0.90 -3.02
N ARG A 111 -6.23 -0.54 -3.00
CA ARG A 111 -5.10 -1.49 -3.02
C ARG A 111 -5.11 -2.50 -1.87
N ILE A 112 -5.45 -2.06 -0.66
CA ILE A 112 -5.55 -2.94 0.51
C ILE A 112 -6.77 -3.87 0.36
N SER A 113 -7.89 -3.35 -0.12
CA SER A 113 -9.14 -4.09 -0.31
C SER A 113 -9.02 -5.17 -1.38
N GLU A 114 -8.28 -4.94 -2.46
CA GLU A 114 -7.95 -5.94 -3.48
C GLU A 114 -7.27 -7.19 -2.90
N ARG A 115 -6.57 -7.04 -1.78
CA ARG A 115 -5.89 -8.13 -1.06
C ARG A 115 -6.70 -8.67 0.11
N LEU A 116 -8.02 -8.39 0.12
CA LEU A 116 -8.95 -8.73 1.21
C LEU A 116 -8.53 -8.14 2.56
N GLY A 117 -7.82 -7.01 2.52
CA GLY A 117 -7.46 -6.24 3.69
C GLY A 117 -8.45 -5.12 3.97
N GLU A 118 -8.25 -4.41 5.09
CA GLU A 118 -9.09 -3.30 5.48
C GLU A 118 -8.27 -2.13 6.01
N ILE A 119 -8.77 -0.91 5.80
CA ILE A 119 -8.22 0.32 6.39
C ILE A 119 -9.28 0.98 7.28
N LYS A 120 -8.88 1.33 8.50
CA LYS A 120 -9.74 1.94 9.52
C LYS A 120 -9.09 3.21 10.04
N LEU A 121 -9.88 4.25 10.24
CA LEU A 121 -9.42 5.51 10.83
C LEU A 121 -9.83 5.56 12.30
N VAL A 122 -8.95 6.06 13.16
CA VAL A 122 -9.27 6.25 14.58
C VAL A 122 -8.89 7.64 15.07
N ASN A 123 -9.61 8.13 16.07
CA ASN A 123 -9.41 9.46 16.66
C ASN A 123 -9.34 10.57 15.59
N VAL A 124 -10.25 10.56 14.61
CA VAL A 124 -10.26 11.56 13.54
C VAL A 124 -10.48 12.94 14.14
N ASP A 125 -9.56 13.88 13.87
CA ASP A 125 -9.68 15.28 14.30
C ASP A 125 -10.94 15.93 13.71
N GLU A 126 -11.55 16.88 14.42
CA GLU A 126 -12.79 17.54 13.99
C GLU A 126 -12.64 18.23 12.62
N ASN A 127 -11.48 18.84 12.35
CA ASN A 127 -11.21 19.48 11.07
C ASN A 127 -11.10 18.44 9.94
N VAL A 128 -10.42 17.32 10.20
CA VAL A 128 -10.32 16.22 9.23
C VAL A 128 -11.67 15.57 9.00
N SER A 129 -12.48 15.38 10.04
CA SER A 129 -13.86 14.88 9.93
C SER A 129 -14.70 15.81 9.04
N LYS A 130 -14.56 17.13 9.21
CA LYS A 130 -15.27 18.11 8.38
C LYS A 130 -14.81 18.09 6.93
N ILE A 131 -13.51 17.92 6.69
CA ILE A 131 -12.95 17.75 5.35
C ILE A 131 -13.54 16.50 4.68
N LEU A 132 -13.58 15.36 5.38
CA LEU A 132 -14.20 14.13 4.87
C LEU A 132 -15.69 14.32 4.56
N GLU A 133 -16.45 14.99 5.43
CA GLU A 133 -17.88 15.27 5.21
C GLU A 133 -18.11 16.14 3.97
N ILE A 134 -17.38 17.25 3.85
CA ILE A 134 -17.54 18.20 2.72
C ILE A 134 -17.15 17.54 1.40
N THR A 135 -16.13 16.69 1.43
CA THR A 135 -15.67 15.92 0.26
C THR A 135 -16.48 14.65 0.00
N ARG A 136 -17.46 14.32 0.87
CA ARG A 136 -18.30 13.10 0.81
C ARG A 136 -17.48 11.80 0.90
N LEU A 137 -16.37 11.85 1.63
CA LEU A 137 -15.49 10.73 1.92
C LEU A 137 -15.70 10.19 3.34
N ASP A 138 -16.66 10.71 4.09
CA ASP A 138 -17.01 10.25 5.43
C ASP A 138 -17.43 8.76 5.46
N GLY A 139 -18.06 8.26 4.39
CA GLY A 139 -18.38 6.84 4.21
C GLY A 139 -17.30 6.01 3.50
N ALA A 140 -16.18 6.61 3.11
CA ALA A 140 -15.09 5.92 2.42
C ALA A 140 -14.23 5.05 3.34
N PHE A 141 -14.28 5.32 4.65
CA PHE A 141 -13.50 4.64 5.67
C PHE A 141 -14.37 4.39 6.91
N GLU A 142 -14.20 3.23 7.53
CA GLU A 142 -14.80 2.98 8.85
C GLU A 142 -13.99 3.71 9.93
N GLN A 143 -14.69 4.40 10.83
CA GLN A 143 -14.09 5.27 11.85
C GLN A 143 -14.40 4.77 13.27
N PHE A 144 -13.42 4.84 14.17
CA PHE A 144 -13.59 4.46 15.57
C PHE A 144 -12.99 5.49 16.54
N ASP A 145 -13.48 5.51 17.77
CA ASP A 145 -12.98 6.42 18.81
C ASP A 145 -11.61 5.99 19.38
N ASN A 146 -11.17 4.75 19.13
CA ASN A 146 -9.88 4.26 19.62
C ASN A 146 -9.36 3.07 18.82
N ILE A 147 -8.05 2.90 18.89
CA ILE A 147 -7.28 1.82 18.24
C ILE A 147 -7.84 0.44 18.60
N THR A 148 -8.16 0.19 19.87
CA THR A 148 -8.59 -1.13 20.34
C THR A 148 -9.89 -1.60 19.67
N GLN A 149 -10.85 -0.70 19.47
CA GLN A 149 -12.07 -1.02 18.74
C GLN A 149 -11.77 -1.35 17.28
N ALA A 150 -11.01 -0.50 16.58
CA ALA A 150 -10.67 -0.72 15.18
C ALA A 150 -9.93 -2.04 14.93
N VAL A 151 -8.94 -2.38 15.78
CA VAL A 151 -8.19 -3.64 15.67
C VAL A 151 -9.09 -4.86 15.85
N ARG A 152 -10.12 -4.78 16.71
CA ARG A 152 -11.07 -5.88 16.93
C ARG A 152 -12.05 -6.08 15.77
N SER A 153 -12.24 -5.06 14.94
CA SER A 153 -13.11 -5.12 13.76
C SER A 153 -12.46 -5.78 12.56
N ILE A 154 -11.12 -5.87 12.53
CA ILE A 154 -10.31 -6.43 11.42
C ILE A 154 -10.20 -7.94 11.61
#